data_AF-A0AAV8Q3Q1-F1
#
_entry.id   AF-A0AAV8Q3Q1-F1
#
_cell.length_a   1.000
_cell.length_b   1.000
_cell.length_c   1.000
_cell.angle_alpha   90.00
_cell.angle_beta   90.00
_cell.angle_gamma   90.00
#
_symmetry.space_group_name_H-M   'P 1'
#
loop_
_entity.id
_entity.type
_entity.pdbx_description
1 polymer ?
#
loop_
_entity_poly.entity_id
_entity_poly.type
_entity_poly.pdbx_seq_one_letter_code
_entity_poly.pdbx_strand_id
1 'polypeptide(L)'
;MGHSFPELGVERDDCREMTWIESAVYAAGHTNSEPIEILLDRGSQPKVFNEGSGSSYSEAKVWGEKYFKNNFRRLAMVKAEVDPGNFFSHEQSIPPLVVETEKISQ
;
A
#
# COMPACT_ATOMS: atom_id res chain seq x y z
N MET A 1 3.00 -22.99 11.39
CA MET A 1 3.09 -21.93 10.35
C MET A 1 3.69 -22.55 9.11
N GLY A 2 2.88 -22.86 8.09
CA GLY A 2 3.34 -23.66 6.95
C GLY A 2 2.51 -23.48 5.69
N HIS A 3 1.79 -22.38 5.57
CA HIS A 3 1.04 -22.05 4.36
C HIS A 3 1.74 -20.85 3.71
N SER A 4 2.44 -21.11 2.60
CA SER A 4 2.84 -20.06 1.67
C SER A 4 1.62 -19.67 0.83
N PHE A 5 1.58 -18.42 0.39
CA PHE A 5 0.54 -17.89 -0.50
C PHE A 5 1.15 -17.68 -1.89
N PRO A 6 1.29 -18.74 -2.70
CA PRO A 6 1.93 -18.66 -4.01
C PRO A 6 1.23 -17.68 -4.94
N GLU A 7 -0.06 -17.38 -4.73
CA GLU A 7 -0.84 -16.43 -5.51
C GLU A 7 -0.38 -14.98 -5.36
N LEU A 8 0.41 -14.66 -4.34
CA LEU A 8 0.99 -13.33 -4.13
C LEU A 8 2.30 -13.13 -4.88
N GLY A 9 2.94 -14.22 -5.34
CA GLY A 9 4.21 -14.18 -6.06
C GLY A 9 5.37 -13.56 -5.27
N VAL A 10 5.28 -13.55 -3.93
CA VAL A 10 6.33 -12.99 -3.06
C VAL A 10 7.48 -13.98 -3.00
N GLU A 11 8.64 -13.56 -3.49
CA GLU A 11 9.89 -14.31 -3.42
C GLU A 11 10.70 -13.89 -2.19
N ARG A 12 11.66 -14.72 -1.78
CA ARG A 12 12.54 -14.38 -0.64
C ARG A 12 13.30 -13.07 -0.89
N ASP A 13 13.64 -12.80 -2.15
CA ASP A 13 14.36 -11.60 -2.57
C ASP A 13 13.50 -10.32 -2.48
N ASP A 14 12.18 -10.46 -2.35
CA ASP A 14 11.27 -9.34 -2.06
C ASP A 14 11.26 -8.93 -0.58
N CYS A 15 11.70 -9.83 0.31
CA CYS A 15 11.72 -9.62 1.74
C CYS A 15 12.99 -8.90 2.17
N ARG A 16 12.83 -7.78 2.87
CA ARG A 16 13.92 -7.13 3.58
C ARG A 16 13.89 -7.53 5.04
N GLU A 17 14.79 -8.42 5.45
CA GLU A 17 14.97 -8.73 6.87
C GLU A 17 15.55 -7.51 7.60
N MET A 18 14.97 -7.22 8.77
CA MET A 18 15.37 -6.13 9.65
C MET A 18 14.95 -6.46 11.07
N THR A 19 15.64 -5.91 12.06
CA THR A 19 15.20 -6.00 13.46
C THR A 19 13.90 -5.22 13.66
N TRP A 20 13.18 -5.51 14.73
CA TRP A 20 11.93 -4.80 15.05
C TRP A 20 12.12 -3.27 15.11
N ILE A 21 13.22 -2.80 15.70
CA ILE A 21 13.47 -1.35 15.84
C ILE A 21 13.79 -0.70 14.49
N GLU A 22 14.54 -1.37 13.61
CA GLU A 22 14.80 -0.89 12.25
C GLU A 22 13.51 -0.86 11.42
N SER A 23 12.57 -1.78 11.66
CA SER A 23 11.25 -1.75 11.00
C SER A 23 10.41 -0.54 11.37
N ALA A 24 10.48 -0.10 12.62
CA ALA A 24 9.80 1.12 13.07
C ALA A 24 10.39 2.37 12.42
N VAL A 25 11.73 2.44 12.28
CA VAL A 25 12.41 3.51 11.54
C VAL A 25 11.98 3.49 10.06
N TYR A 26 12.02 2.33 9.40
CA TYR A 26 11.62 2.19 8.01
C TYR A 26 10.15 2.57 7.76
N ALA A 27 9.24 2.13 8.64
CA ALA A 27 7.80 2.43 8.55
C ALA A 27 7.49 3.92 8.73
N ALA A 28 8.33 4.66 9.47
CA ALA A 28 8.20 6.11 9.61
C ALA A 28 8.74 6.91 8.39
N GLY A 29 9.20 6.22 7.34
CA GLY A 29 9.71 6.84 6.11
C GLY A 29 11.20 7.17 6.14
N HIS A 30 11.90 6.70 7.17
CA HIS A 30 13.35 6.91 7.35
C HIS A 30 14.15 5.80 6.66
N THR A 31 15.34 6.14 6.16
CA THR A 31 16.24 5.14 5.56
C THR A 31 17.05 4.44 6.65
N ASN A 32 17.44 3.18 6.44
CA ASN A 32 18.23 2.39 7.41
C ASN A 32 19.62 2.99 7.76
N SER A 33 20.02 4.08 7.12
CA SER A 33 21.22 4.85 7.42
C SER A 33 21.03 5.88 8.54
N GLU A 34 19.78 6.14 8.95
CA GLU A 34 19.48 7.07 10.04
C GLU A 34 19.55 6.37 11.40
N PRO A 35 20.09 7.05 12.44
CA PRO A 35 20.22 6.49 13.79
C PRO A 35 18.84 6.19 14.40
N ILE A 36 18.72 5.09 15.16
CA ILE A 36 17.46 4.66 15.80
C ILE A 36 16.89 5.72 16.75
N GLU A 37 17.74 6.61 17.26
CA GLU A 37 17.43 7.76 18.09
C GLU A 37 16.46 8.74 17.42
N ILE A 38 16.30 8.68 16.09
CA ILE A 38 15.29 9.45 15.36
C ILE A 38 13.86 9.17 15.87
N LEU A 39 13.61 7.97 16.41
CA LEU A 39 12.33 7.60 17.02
C LEU A 39 12.04 8.34 18.34
N LEU A 40 13.03 9.01 18.93
CA LEU A 40 12.84 9.83 20.13
C LEU A 40 12.22 11.19 19.80
N ASP A 41 12.30 11.64 18.55
CA ASP A 41 11.72 12.91 18.11
C ASP A 41 10.21 12.78 17.84
N ARG A 42 9.43 13.06 18.89
CA ARG A 42 7.96 13.13 18.84
C ARG A 42 7.42 14.29 17.99
N GLY A 43 8.26 15.25 17.63
CA GLY A 43 7.90 16.41 16.80
C GLY A 43 8.05 16.16 15.30
N SER A 44 8.81 15.13 14.91
CA SER A 44 8.96 14.74 13.51
C SER A 44 7.63 14.21 12.99
N GLN A 45 7.00 14.96 12.08
CA GLN A 45 5.98 14.38 11.22
C GLN A 45 6.70 13.34 10.35
N PRO A 46 6.19 12.09 10.24
CA PRO A 46 6.75 11.13 9.31
C PRO A 46 6.88 11.81 7.95
N LYS A 47 8.08 11.74 7.35
CA LYS A 47 8.34 12.36 6.05
C LYS A 47 7.50 11.63 5.00
N VAL A 48 6.33 12.21 4.75
CA VAL A 48 5.35 11.90 3.71
C VAL A 48 4.55 10.62 3.94
N PHE A 49 3.36 10.81 4.54
CA PHE A 49 2.17 10.00 4.25
C PHE A 49 0.98 10.82 3.75
N ASN A 50 1.19 12.11 3.47
CA ASN A 50 0.18 13.02 2.94
C ASN A 50 0.53 13.43 1.52
N GLU A 51 0.48 12.48 0.59
CA GLU A 51 0.39 12.83 -0.82
C GLU A 51 -0.43 11.75 -1.54
N GLY A 52 -1.74 12.00 -1.58
CA GLY A 52 -2.69 11.10 -2.19
C GLY A 52 -3.96 11.00 -1.36
N SER A 53 -4.79 12.04 -1.38
CA SER A 53 -6.24 11.83 -1.26
C SER A 53 -6.69 11.02 -2.47
N GLY A 54 -6.34 9.72 -2.48
CA GLY A 54 -6.50 8.80 -3.59
C GLY A 54 -7.95 8.40 -3.72
N SER A 55 -8.76 9.32 -4.21
CA SER A 55 -10.12 9.00 -4.64
C SER A 55 -10.08 8.13 -5.91
N SER A 56 -9.06 8.31 -6.75
CA SER A 56 -8.90 7.61 -8.02
C SER A 56 -7.78 6.55 -7.98
N TYR A 57 -7.99 5.47 -8.74
CA TYR A 57 -6.97 4.41 -8.93
C TYR A 57 -5.64 4.96 -9.47
N SER A 58 -5.68 5.94 -10.37
CA SER A 58 -4.49 6.55 -10.98
C SER A 58 -3.60 7.27 -9.96
N GLU A 59 -4.19 8.03 -9.03
CA GLU A 59 -3.45 8.70 -7.96
C GLU A 59 -2.91 7.67 -6.96
N ALA A 60 -3.76 6.70 -6.60
CA ALA A 60 -3.39 5.67 -5.63
C ALA A 60 -2.31 4.71 -6.16
N LYS A 61 -2.17 4.57 -7.48
CA LYS A 61 -1.16 3.72 -8.11
C LYS A 61 0.27 4.10 -7.72
N VAL A 62 0.57 5.40 -7.56
CA VAL A 62 1.93 5.90 -7.26
C VAL A 62 2.45 5.34 -5.93
N TRP A 63 1.64 5.39 -4.88
CA TRP A 63 2.00 4.77 -3.59
C TRP A 63 1.65 3.27 -3.58
N GLY A 64 0.57 2.87 -4.22
CA GLY A 64 0.07 1.49 -4.24
C GLY A 64 1.06 0.50 -4.85
N GLU A 65 1.73 0.85 -5.94
CA GLU A 65 2.77 0.00 -6.54
C GLU A 65 4.06 -0.03 -5.69
N LYS A 66 4.35 1.02 -4.90
CA LYS A 66 5.47 0.99 -3.95
C LYS A 66 5.28 -0.06 -2.86
N TYR A 67 4.04 -0.24 -2.39
CA TYR A 67 3.70 -1.21 -1.34
C TYR A 67 3.37 -2.61 -1.88
N PHE A 68 2.59 -2.68 -2.94
CA PHE A 68 2.01 -3.93 -3.43
C PHE A 68 2.59 -4.38 -4.77
N LYS A 69 3.53 -3.64 -5.37
CA LYS A 69 4.12 -3.91 -6.67
C LYS A 69 3.03 -4.16 -7.72
N ASN A 70 3.21 -5.18 -8.56
CA ASN A 70 2.26 -5.66 -9.56
C ASN A 70 0.92 -6.18 -8.99
N ASN A 71 0.82 -6.43 -7.68
CA ASN A 71 -0.42 -6.90 -7.06
C ASN A 71 -1.45 -5.79 -6.84
N PHE A 72 -1.06 -4.51 -6.88
CA PHE A 72 -1.95 -3.38 -6.59
C PHE A 72 -3.21 -3.38 -7.47
N ARG A 73 -3.05 -3.65 -8.78
CA ARG A 73 -4.18 -3.72 -9.72
C ARG A 73 -5.20 -4.80 -9.34
N ARG A 74 -4.71 -5.98 -8.90
CA ARG A 74 -5.58 -7.10 -8.50
C ARG A 74 -6.34 -6.77 -7.23
N LEU A 75 -5.68 -6.12 -6.26
CA LEU A 75 -6.34 -5.65 -5.04
C LEU A 75 -7.43 -4.62 -5.33
N ALA A 76 -7.19 -3.68 -6.24
CA ALA A 76 -8.20 -2.70 -6.65
C ALA A 76 -9.40 -3.32 -7.38
N MET A 77 -9.19 -4.39 -8.16
CA MET A 77 -10.29 -5.18 -8.76
C MET A 77 -11.12 -5.89 -7.69
N VAL A 78 -10.46 -6.57 -6.73
CA VAL A 78 -11.16 -7.22 -5.62
C VAL A 78 -11.94 -6.20 -4.81
N LYS A 79 -11.35 -5.04 -4.53
CA LYS A 79 -12.01 -3.92 -3.83
C LYS A 79 -13.28 -3.46 -4.54
N ALA A 80 -13.27 -3.37 -5.88
CA ALA A 80 -14.45 -3.02 -6.66
C ALA A 80 -15.57 -4.08 -6.60
N GLU A 81 -15.23 -5.35 -6.43
CA GLU A 81 -16.20 -6.44 -6.32
C GLU A 81 -16.82 -6.53 -4.92
N VAL A 82 -15.99 -6.42 -3.87
CA VAL A 82 -16.44 -6.60 -2.48
C VAL A 82 -17.02 -5.33 -1.86
N ASP A 83 -16.61 -4.15 -2.33
CA ASP A 83 -17.07 -2.85 -1.83
C ASP A 83 -17.18 -1.83 -2.99
N PRO A 84 -18.17 -1.99 -3.89
CA PRO A 84 -18.34 -1.12 -5.06
C PRO A 84 -18.59 0.35 -4.70
N GLY A 85 -19.23 0.59 -3.55
CA GLY A 85 -19.52 1.93 -3.03
C GLY A 85 -18.35 2.58 -2.29
N ASN A 86 -17.23 1.87 -2.17
CA ASN A 86 -16.05 2.29 -1.40
C ASN A 86 -16.40 2.71 0.05
N PHE A 87 -17.34 2.00 0.70
CA PHE A 87 -17.77 2.30 2.07
C PHE A 87 -16.61 2.21 3.07
N PHE A 88 -15.72 1.24 2.88
CA PHE A 88 -14.52 1.08 3.70
C PHE A 88 -13.35 1.86 3.09
N SER A 89 -13.27 3.16 3.38
CA SER A 89 -12.21 4.04 2.86
C SER A 89 -11.54 4.86 3.96
N HIS A 90 -10.23 5.09 3.80
CA HIS A 90 -9.43 6.06 4.55
C HIS A 90 -8.31 6.62 3.64
N GLU A 91 -7.47 7.51 4.16
CA GLU A 91 -6.48 8.28 3.39
C GLU A 91 -5.51 7.43 2.54
N GLN A 92 -5.25 6.18 2.94
CA GLN A 92 -4.39 5.23 2.19
C GLN A 92 -5.13 3.92 1.86
N SER A 93 -6.45 3.97 1.75
CA SER A 93 -7.22 2.83 1.28
C SER A 93 -7.02 2.60 -0.22
N ILE A 94 -7.04 1.34 -0.64
CA ILE A 94 -7.04 0.98 -2.06
C ILE A 94 -8.39 1.43 -2.64
N PRO A 95 -8.44 2.31 -3.66
CA PRO A 95 -9.69 2.68 -4.29
C PRO A 95 -10.20 1.53 -5.19
N PRO A 96 -11.52 1.33 -5.30
CA PRO A 96 -12.08 0.36 -6.23
C PRO A 96 -11.71 0.74 -7.67
N LEU A 97 -11.29 -0.24 -8.46
CA LEU A 97 -11.06 -0.03 -9.88
C LEU A 97 -12.42 0.13 -10.59
N VAL A 98 -12.73 1.35 -11.02
CA VAL A 98 -13.86 1.59 -11.92
C VAL A 98 -13.48 1.03 -13.29
N VAL A 99 -13.92 -0.19 -13.58
CA VAL A 99 -13.90 -0.71 -14.95
C VAL A 99 -15.07 -0.03 -15.65
N GLU A 100 -14.80 0.87 -16.61
CA GLU A 100 -15.84 1.33 -17.53
C GLU A 100 -16.38 0.09 -18.24
N THR A 101 -17.49 -0.44 -17.72
CA THR A 101 -18.28 -1.42 -18.42
C THR A 101 -18.99 -0.65 -19.51
N GLU A 102 -18.34 -0.59 -20.67
CA GLU A 102 -19.00 -0.14 -21.89
C GLU A 102 -20.35 -0.86 -21.99
N LYS A 103 -21.37 -0.04 -22.23
CA LYS A 103 -22.74 -0.36 -22.57
C LYS A 103 -22.85 -1.63 -23.43
N ILE A 104 -23.05 -2.79 -22.82
CA ILE A 104 -23.64 -3.95 -23.48
C ILE A 104 -25.10 -4.02 -23.03
N SER A 105 -25.91 -3.09 -23.51
CA SER A 105 -27.34 -3.24 -23.78
C SER A 105 -27.95 -1.88 -24.11
N GLN A 106 -27.98 -1.56 -25.40
CA GLN A 106 -29.17 -1.14 -26.16
C GLN A 106 -28.81 -1.00 -27.64
#